data_AF-A0A0J1BWM8-F1
#
_entry.id   AF-A0A0J1BWM8-F1
#
_cell.length_a   1.000
_cell.length_b   1.000
_cell.length_c   1.000
_cell.angle_alpha   90.00
_cell.angle_beta   90.00
_cell.angle_gamma   90.00
#
_symmetry.space_group_name_H-M   'P 1'
#
loop_
_entity.id
_entity.type
_entity.pdbx_description
1 polymer ?
#
loop_
_entity_poly.entity_id
_entity_poly.type
_entity_poly.pdbx_seq_one_letter_code
_entity_poly.pdbx_strand_id
1 'polypeptide(L)' 'MRGTEDLWARIAEQHGLVEPDLARVASWWHTDADLGRPIEVVADMSKSRPAGFTVYRRTQDCFTRLFDRYRAERVIP' A
#
# COMPACT_ATOMS: atom_id res chain seq x y z
N MET A 1 1.80 14.56 -4.13
CA MET A 1 2.70 14.76 -5.30
C MET A 1 1.86 15.31 -6.44
N ARG A 2 1.97 16.61 -6.76
CA ARG A 2 1.20 17.26 -7.84
C ARG A 2 2.11 17.48 -9.05
N GLY A 3 1.57 17.38 -10.26
CA GLY A 3 2.31 17.66 -11.50
C GLY A 3 3.19 16.48 -11.96
N THR A 4 2.94 15.28 -11.46
CA THR A 4 3.68 14.05 -11.82
C THR A 4 2.80 13.03 -12.52
N GLU A 5 1.57 13.41 -12.88
CA GLU A 5 0.57 12.57 -13.53
C GLU A 5 1.07 12.09 -14.89
N ASP A 6 1.62 12.99 -15.71
CA ASP A 6 2.19 12.66 -17.02
C ASP A 6 3.40 11.73 -16.92
N LEU A 7 4.21 11.88 -15.86
CA LEU A 7 5.34 10.99 -15.60
C LEU A 7 4.87 9.57 -15.29
N TRP A 8 3.85 9.43 -14.44
CA TRP A 8 3.28 8.13 -14.13
C TRP A 8 2.64 7.47 -15.35
N ALA A 9 1.88 8.22 -16.15
CA ALA A 9 1.26 7.70 -17.36
C ALA A 9 2.32 7.12 -18.34
N ARG A 10 3.46 7.80 -18.49
CA ARG A 10 4.59 7.30 -19.29
C ARG A 10 5.23 6.04 -18.72
N ILE A 11 5.38 5.95 -17.39
CA ILE A 11 5.89 4.74 -16.73
C ILE A 11 4.90 3.59 -16.94
N ALA A 12 3.61 3.85 -16.78
CA ALA A 12 2.55 2.86 -16.97
C ALA A 12 2.55 2.32 -18.40
N GLU A 13 2.68 3.18 -19.39
CA GLU A 13 2.81 2.78 -20.79
C GLU A 13 4.08 1.94 -21.04
N GLN A 14 5.24 2.42 -20.59
CA GLN A 14 6.53 1.75 -20.80
C GLN A 14 6.56 0.34 -20.19
N HIS A 15 5.92 0.15 -19.03
CA HIS A 15 5.93 -1.12 -18.29
C HIS A 15 4.66 -1.96 -18.48
N GLY A 16 3.68 -1.49 -19.26
CA GLY A 16 2.40 -2.18 -19.48
C GLY A 16 1.58 -2.34 -18.20
N LEU A 17 1.56 -1.31 -17.35
CA LEU A 17 0.83 -1.31 -16.09
C LEU A 17 -0.68 -1.16 -16.31
N VAL A 18 -1.48 -1.69 -15.38
CA VAL A 18 -2.95 -1.76 -15.52
C VAL A 18 -3.67 -0.44 -15.33
N GLU A 19 -3.04 0.55 -14.70
CA GLU A 19 -3.68 1.81 -14.32
C GLU A 19 -2.75 3.01 -14.57
N PRO A 20 -2.98 3.79 -15.64
CA PRO A 20 -2.19 4.97 -15.95
C PRO A 20 -2.62 6.23 -15.20
N ASP A 21 -3.79 6.26 -14.54
CA ASP A 21 -4.21 7.42 -13.75
C ASP A 21 -3.59 7.38 -12.33
N LEU A 22 -2.66 8.31 -12.08
CA LEU A 22 -1.95 8.40 -10.81
C LEU A 22 -2.90 8.59 -9.60
N ALA A 23 -4.02 9.27 -9.78
CA ALA A 23 -4.97 9.52 -8.71
C ALA A 23 -5.72 8.25 -8.26
N ARG A 24 -5.74 7.21 -9.11
CA ARG A 24 -6.38 5.92 -8.80
C ARG A 24 -5.45 4.95 -8.05
N VAL A 25 -4.14 5.13 -8.16
CA VAL A 25 -3.14 4.24 -7.52
C VAL A 25 -2.48 4.86 -6.28
N ALA A 26 -2.50 6.18 -6.13
CA ALA A 26 -1.84 6.87 -5.03
C ALA A 26 -2.71 7.95 -4.37
N SER A 27 -3.00 7.77 -3.08
CA SER A 27 -3.63 8.78 -2.23
C SER A 27 -2.58 9.51 -1.38
N TRP A 28 -1.87 10.46 -2.00
CA TRP A 28 -0.74 11.16 -1.37
C TRP A 28 -1.07 11.72 0.03
N TRP A 29 -2.22 12.39 0.16
CA TRP A 29 -2.65 12.98 1.42
C TRP A 29 -2.78 11.96 2.56
N HIS A 30 -3.13 10.71 2.23
CA HIS A 30 -3.32 9.65 3.21
C HIS A 30 -1.96 9.18 3.76
N THR A 31 -0.96 9.03 2.88
CA THR A 31 0.41 8.72 3.30
C THR A 31 1.02 9.86 4.12
N ASP A 32 0.81 11.11 3.70
CA ASP A 32 1.24 12.30 4.47
C ASP A 32 0.59 12.31 5.87
N ALA A 33 -0.70 11.98 5.95
CA ALA A 33 -1.43 11.92 7.21
C ALA A 33 -0.96 10.78 8.12
N ASP A 34 -0.62 9.60 7.58
CA ASP A 34 -0.14 8.45 8.34
C ASP A 34 1.30 8.62 8.82
N LEU A 35 2.21 9.07 7.96
CA LEU A 35 3.63 9.24 8.27
C LEU A 35 3.94 10.55 9.02
N GLY A 36 3.03 11.52 8.98
CA GLY A 36 3.17 12.79 9.68
C GLY A 36 2.69 12.79 11.13
N ARG A 37 2.17 11.67 11.65
CA ARG A 37 1.62 11.62 13.02
C ARG A 37 2.74 11.64 14.06
N PRO A 38 2.64 12.45 15.12
CA PRO A 38 3.63 12.45 16.21
C PRO A 38 3.38 11.32 17.23
N ILE A 39 2.50 10.37 16.91
CA ILE A 39 2.04 9.32 17.81
C ILE A 39 1.95 8.00 17.06
N GLU A 40 2.12 6.92 17.82
CA GLU A 40 1.91 5.57 17.36
C GLU A 40 0.58 5.02 17.86
N VAL A 41 -0.03 4.14 17.08
CA VAL A 41 -1.28 3.46 17.45
C VAL A 41 -1.06 1.95 17.43
N VAL A 42 -1.26 1.31 18.58
CA VAL A 42 -1.22 -0.15 18.71
C VAL A 42 -2.62 -0.63 19.11
N ALA A 43 -3.19 -1.53 18.31
CA ALA A 43 -4.48 -2.15 18.59
C ALA A 43 -4.29 -3.50 19.30
N ASP A 44 -4.96 -3.67 20.44
CA ASP A 44 -4.91 -4.91 21.21
C ASP A 44 -5.78 -6.01 20.58
N MET A 45 -5.26 -7.24 20.59
CA MET A 45 -5.93 -8.44 20.07
C MET A 45 -6.39 -9.39 21.19
N SER A 46 -6.36 -8.96 22.45
CA SER A 46 -6.68 -9.79 23.61
C SER A 46 -8.16 -10.15 23.71
N LYS A 47 -9.06 -9.41 23.04
CA LYS A 47 -10.46 -9.84 22.87
C LYS A 47 -10.61 -10.95 21.82
N SER A 48 -9.89 -10.84 20.70
CA SER A 48 -10.03 -11.75 19.56
C SER A 48 -9.40 -13.12 19.80
N ARG A 49 -8.28 -13.18 20.54
CA ARG A 49 -7.54 -14.44 20.77
C ARG A 49 -8.34 -15.47 21.58
N PRO A 50 -8.96 -15.14 22.73
CA PRO A 50 -9.84 -16.07 23.46
C PRO A 50 -11.09 -16.45 22.68
N ALA A 51 -11.56 -15.59 21.77
CA ALA A 51 -12.67 -15.87 20.86
C ALA A 51 -12.29 -16.81 19.69
N GLY A 52 -11.07 -17.35 19.68
CA GLY A 52 -10.60 -18.34 18.72
C GLY A 52 -9.80 -17.78 17.54
N PHE A 53 -9.61 -16.47 17.43
CA PHE A 53 -8.79 -15.87 16.37
C PHE A 53 -7.32 -15.79 16.81
N THR A 54 -6.57 -16.86 16.53
CA THR A 54 -5.17 -17.02 16.97
C THR A 54 -4.14 -16.78 15.88
N VAL A 55 -4.57 -16.60 14.63
CA VAL A 55 -3.67 -16.41 13.50
C VAL A 55 -2.99 -15.04 13.57
N TYR A 56 -1.72 -15.00 13.15
CA TYR A 56 -1.00 -13.76 12.95
C TYR A 56 -0.23 -13.79 11.63
N ARG A 57 0.26 -12.62 11.23
CA ARG A 57 1.22 -12.46 10.15
C ARG A 57 2.31 -11.50 10.62
N ARG A 58 3.55 -11.77 10.24
CA ARG A 58 4.65 -10.84 10.46
C ARG A 58 4.47 -9.65 9.52
N THR A 59 4.39 -8.43 10.06
CA THR A 59 4.13 -7.21 9.29
C THR A 59 5.09 -7.06 8.11
N GLN A 60 6.40 -7.31 8.34
CA GLN A 60 7.42 -7.24 7.28
C GLN A 60 7.15 -8.19 6.11
N ASP A 61 6.65 -9.41 6.39
CA ASP A 61 6.33 -10.38 5.34
C ASP A 61 5.10 -9.97 4.55
N CYS A 62 4.08 -9.44 5.24
CA CYS A 62 2.90 -8.88 4.57
C CYS A 62 3.28 -7.70 3.68
N PHE A 63 4.11 -6.79 4.20
CA PHE A 63 4.56 -5.62 3.47
C PHE A 63 5.32 -6.01 2.20
N THR A 64 6.33 -6.88 2.32
CA THR A 64 7.14 -7.31 1.16
C THR A 64 6.33 -8.10 0.13
N ARG A 65 5.51 -9.08 0.57
CA ARG A 65 4.65 -9.86 -0.33
C ARG A 65 3.62 -9.01 -1.09
N LEU A 66 3.21 -7.86 -0.53
CA LEU A 66 2.29 -6.95 -1.22
C LEU A 66 2.92 -6.42 -2.51
N PHE A 67 4.21 -6.09 -2.51
CA PHE A 67 4.91 -5.64 -3.71
C PHE A 67 5.02 -6.76 -4.75
N ASP A 68 5.30 -7.99 -4.32
CA ASP A 68 5.34 -9.14 -5.24
C ASP A 68 3.99 -9.32 -5.95
N ARG A 69 2.89 -9.20 -5.19
CA ARG A 69 1.54 -9.23 -5.74
C ARG A 69 1.29 -8.07 -6.71
N TYR A 70 1.64 -6.84 -6.34
CA TYR A 70 1.43 -5.68 -7.20
C TYR A 70 2.21 -5.77 -8.51
N ARG A 71 3.40 -6.36 -8.52
CA ARG A 71 4.14 -6.65 -9.76
C ARG A 71 3.46 -7.71 -10.60
N ALA A 72 3.02 -8.81 -9.97
CA ALA A 72 2.30 -9.87 -10.67
C ALA A 72 0.99 -9.37 -11.30
N GLU A 73 0.31 -8.44 -10.63
CA GLU A 73 -0.92 -7.77 -11.10
C GLU A 73 -0.64 -6.53 -11.97
N ARG A 74 0.64 -6.20 -12.23
CA ARG A 74 1.09 -5.05 -13.04
C ARG A 74 0.53 -3.69 -12.55
N VAL A 75 0.36 -3.53 -11.25
CA VAL A 75 0.02 -2.24 -10.62
C VAL A 75 1.26 -1.35 -10.50
N ILE A 76 2.43 -1.97 -10.28
CA ILE A 76 3.75 -1.33 -10.26
C ILE A 76 4.72 -2.14 -11.14
N PRO A 77 5.85 -1.57 -11.57
CA PRO A 77 6.90 -2.29 -12.29
C PRO A 77 7.58 -3.40 -11.48
#